data_AF-A0A5A7NVM5-F1
#
_entry.id   AF-A0A5A7NVM5-F1
#
_cell.length_a   1.000
_cell.length_b   1.000
_cell.length_c   1.000
_cell.angle_alpha   90.00
_cell.angle_beta   90.00
_cell.angle_gamma   90.00
#
_symmetry.space_group_name_H-M   'P 1'
#
loop_
_entity.id
_entity.type
_entity.pdbx_description
1 polymer ?
#
loop_
_entity_poly.entity_id
_entity_poly.type
_entity_poly.pdbx_seq_one_letter_code
_entity_poly.pdbx_strand_id
1 'polypeptide(L)'
;MAIERHPLVVSRVVGDVLTPFTPTVELRVFSENGRLIYNGSSLRPSQVASRPRIEIGDTDFRTFYTLVMVDADAPSPSNPQFKEYLHWSLYLYFLISSNI
;
A
#
# COMPACT_ATOMS: atom_id res chain seq x y z
N MET A 1 13.12 1.63 22.45
CA MET A 1 12.12 2.68 22.24
C MET A 1 12.15 3.17 20.79
N ALA A 2 11.57 2.40 19.85
CA ALA A 2 11.51 2.82 18.44
C ALA A 2 10.21 2.41 17.71
N ILE A 3 9.35 1.61 18.35
CA ILE A 3 8.09 1.15 17.76
C ILE A 3 6.99 2.22 17.90
N GLU A 4 6.97 2.98 19.01
CA GLU A 4 5.94 4.00 19.28
C GLU A 4 5.92 5.19 18.31
N ARG A 5 6.96 5.39 17.49
CA ARG A 5 7.04 6.49 16.50
C ARG A 5 6.92 6.04 15.05
N HIS A 6 6.71 4.75 14.79
CA HIS A 6 6.61 4.28 13.41
C HIS A 6 5.32 4.80 12.77
N PRO A 7 5.36 5.42 11.57
CA PRO A 7 4.19 6.05 10.96
C PRO A 7 2.96 5.13 10.88
N LEU A 8 3.16 3.85 10.55
CA LEU A 8 2.08 2.85 10.47
C LEU A 8 1.45 2.50 11.82
N VAL A 9 2.18 2.67 12.93
CA VAL A 9 1.65 2.45 14.28
C VAL A 9 0.90 3.70 14.75
N VAL A 10 1.47 4.89 14.52
CA VAL A 10 0.84 6.18 14.86
C VAL A 10 -0.47 6.37 14.10
N SER A 11 -0.53 5.94 12.83
CA SER A 11 -1.74 5.97 12.01
C SER A 11 -2.67 4.76 12.20
N ARG A 12 -2.37 3.88 13.16
CA ARG A 12 -3.12 2.65 13.50
C ARG A 12 -3.28 1.60 12.39
N VAL A 13 -2.59 1.77 11.26
CA VAL A 13 -2.57 0.75 10.18
C VAL A 13 -2.06 -0.59 10.72
N VAL A 14 -0.97 -0.56 11.49
CA VAL A 14 -0.59 -1.69 12.34
C VAL A 14 -1.51 -1.67 13.57
N GLY A 15 -2.29 -2.74 13.73
CA GLY A 15 -3.36 -2.85 14.73
C GLY A 15 -4.72 -2.99 14.07
N ASP A 16 -5.12 -2.02 13.25
CA ASP A 16 -6.46 -2.02 12.63
C ASP A 16 -6.52 -2.88 11.34
N VAL A 17 -5.39 -3.03 10.61
CA VAL A 17 -5.30 -3.77 9.33
C VAL A 17 -4.21 -4.84 9.40
N LEU A 18 -2.99 -4.46 9.81
CA LEU A 18 -1.83 -5.34 9.82
C LEU A 18 -1.47 -5.76 11.25
N THR A 19 -0.98 -6.98 11.42
CA THR A 19 -0.25 -7.35 12.63
C THR A 19 1.16 -6.75 12.60
N PRO A 20 1.80 -6.49 13.75
CA PRO A 20 3.17 -5.97 13.79
C PRO A 20 4.14 -6.86 12.99
N PHE A 21 4.98 -6.22 12.18
CA PHE A 21 5.94 -6.91 11.32
C PHE A 21 7.25 -6.13 11.23
N THR A 22 8.30 -6.79 10.76
CA THR A 22 9.59 -6.16 10.43
C THR A 22 9.64 -5.93 8.92
N PRO A 23 9.74 -4.69 8.42
CA PRO A 23 9.92 -4.41 7.00
C PRO A 23 11.22 -5.03 6.49
N THR A 24 11.15 -5.84 5.44
CA THR A 24 12.30 -6.53 4.83
C THR A 24 12.61 -6.07 3.42
N VAL A 25 11.62 -5.48 2.73
CA VAL A 25 11.70 -5.07 1.34
C VAL A 25 11.17 -3.65 1.21
N GLU A 26 11.90 -2.80 0.46
CA GLU A 26 11.45 -1.44 0.19
C GLU A 26 10.34 -1.44 -0.87
N LEU A 27 9.23 -0.75 -0.57
CA LEU A 27 8.13 -0.53 -1.49
C LEU A 27 8.01 0.98 -1.77
N ARG A 28 8.10 1.37 -3.04
CA ARG A 28 7.86 2.75 -3.48
C ARG A 28 6.62 2.81 -4.34
N VAL A 29 5.73 3.76 -4.01
CA VAL A 29 4.46 3.96 -4.70
C VAL A 29 4.46 5.36 -5.30
N PHE A 30 4.22 5.46 -6.59
CA PHE A 30 4.15 6.73 -7.30
C PHE A 30 2.72 6.98 -7.77
N SER A 31 2.24 8.21 -7.60
CA SER A 31 0.99 8.66 -8.23
C SER A 31 1.12 8.74 -9.74
N GLU A 32 0.01 8.95 -10.43
CA GLU A 32 -0.07 9.03 -11.90
C GLU A 32 0.93 10.02 -12.51
N ASN A 33 1.14 11.17 -11.86
CA ASN A 33 2.09 12.19 -12.30
C ASN A 33 3.56 11.91 -11.90
N GLY A 34 3.87 10.71 -11.43
CA GLY A 34 5.22 10.29 -11.06
C GLY A 34 5.73 10.81 -9.71
N ARG A 35 4.88 11.41 -8.87
CA ARG A 35 5.28 11.85 -7.52
C ARG A 35 5.27 10.67 -6.55
N LEU A 36 6.33 10.57 -5.74
CA LEU A 36 6.43 9.57 -4.68
C LEU A 36 5.40 9.85 -3.58
N ILE A 37 4.69 8.81 -3.16
CA ILE A 37 3.70 8.82 -2.08
C ILE A 37 4.35 8.30 -0.81
N TYR A 38 4.17 9.03 0.29
CA TYR A 38 4.67 8.66 1.62
C TYR A 38 3.51 8.33 2.58
N ASN A 39 3.80 7.60 3.66
CA ASN A 39 2.84 7.34 4.73
C ASN A 39 2.21 8.65 5.24
N GLY A 40 0.88 8.72 5.27
CA GLY A 40 0.13 9.91 5.70
C GLY A 40 0.01 11.02 4.65
N SER A 41 0.44 10.80 3.39
CA SER A 41 0.24 11.79 2.32
C SER A 41 -1.25 12.03 2.06
N SER A 42 -1.67 13.29 2.07
CA SER A 42 -3.01 13.67 1.63
C SER A 42 -3.08 13.67 0.10
N LEU A 43 -3.89 12.80 -0.47
CA LEU A 43 -4.06 12.66 -1.91
C LEU A 43 -5.48 13.06 -2.32
N ARG A 44 -5.60 13.81 -3.41
CA ARG A 44 -6.90 14.09 -4.03
C ARG A 44 -7.36 12.86 -4.82
N PRO A 45 -8.67 12.60 -4.95
CA PRO A 45 -9.17 11.50 -5.76
C PRO A 45 -8.61 11.49 -7.20
N SER A 46 -8.42 12.67 -7.80
CA SER A 46 -7.84 12.79 -9.13
C SER A 46 -6.38 12.36 -9.24
N GLN A 47 -5.63 12.29 -8.14
CA GLN A 47 -4.22 11.86 -8.12
C GLN A 47 -4.07 10.33 -8.02
N VAL A 48 -5.15 9.64 -7.67
CA VAL A 48 -5.21 8.19 -7.43
C VAL A 48 -6.34 7.52 -8.19
N ALA A 49 -6.91 8.21 -9.20
CA ALA A 49 -7.97 7.67 -10.04
C ALA A 49 -7.48 6.53 -10.94
N SER A 50 -6.19 6.56 -11.28
CA SER A 50 -5.53 5.57 -12.12
C SER A 50 -4.56 4.71 -11.32
N ARG A 51 -3.94 3.75 -12.03
CA ARG A 51 -2.98 2.83 -11.44
C ARG A 51 -1.74 3.52 -10.88
N PRO A 52 -1.38 3.33 -9.59
CA PRO A 52 -0.09 3.78 -9.12
C PRO A 52 1.02 2.91 -9.74
N ARG A 53 2.15 3.55 -10.04
CA ARG A 53 3.38 2.80 -10.37
C ARG A 53 4.00 2.29 -9.08
N ILE A 54 4.44 1.04 -9.10
CA ILE A 54 5.01 0.35 -7.95
C ILE A 54 6.42 -0.09 -8.27
N GLU A 55 7.37 0.23 -7.38
CA GLU A 55 8.74 -0.27 -7.43
C GLU A 55 9.03 -1.04 -6.14
N ILE A 56 9.60 -2.23 -6.29
CA ILE A 56 9.99 -3.11 -5.19
C ILE A 56 11.52 -3.19 -5.20
N GLY A 57 12.15 -2.90 -4.06
CA GLY A 57 13.60 -2.85 -3.92
C GLY A 57 14.30 -4.21 -3.76
N ASP A 58 13.61 -5.33 -4.03
CA ASP A 58 14.24 -6.64 -3.96
C ASP A 58 15.05 -6.96 -5.23
N THR A 59 16.12 -7.70 -5.05
CA THR A 59 17.04 -8.14 -6.12
C THR A 59 16.80 -9.58 -6.56
N ASP A 60 16.02 -10.36 -5.81
CA ASP A 60 15.67 -11.74 -6.18
C ASP A 60 14.44 -11.81 -7.10
N PHE A 61 14.68 -12.06 -8.39
CA PHE A 61 13.64 -12.23 -9.40
C PHE A 61 12.81 -13.51 -9.25
N ARG A 62 13.17 -14.42 -8.35
CA ARG A 62 12.41 -15.65 -8.06
C ARG A 62 11.37 -15.43 -6.97
N THR A 63 11.46 -14.32 -6.24
CA THR A 63 10.50 -13.97 -5.20
C THR A 63 9.30 -13.28 -5.84
N PHE A 64 8.11 -13.81 -5.55
CA PHE A 64 6.86 -13.25 -6.02
C PHE A 64 6.14 -12.54 -4.89
N TYR A 65 5.55 -11.40 -5.22
CA TYR A 65 4.82 -10.56 -4.27
C TYR A 65 3.36 -10.39 -4.70
N THR A 66 2.50 -10.27 -3.69
CA THR A 66 1.11 -9.83 -3.87
C THR A 66 1.00 -8.42 -3.30
N LEU A 67 0.44 -7.51 -4.08
CA LEU A 67 0.14 -6.15 -3.62
C LEU A 67 -1.38 -6.03 -3.39
N VAL A 68 -1.74 -5.54 -2.21
CA VAL A 68 -3.12 -5.34 -1.78
C VAL A 68 -3.30 -3.87 -1.39
N MET A 69 -4.31 -3.22 -1.98
CA MET A 69 -4.72 -1.87 -1.64
C MET A 69 -6.15 -1.88 -1.09
N VAL A 70 -6.29 -1.57 0.19
CA VAL A 70 -7.55 -1.60 0.94
C VAL A 70 -7.85 -0.24 1.57
N ASP A 71 -9.14 0.06 1.72
CA ASP A 71 -9.65 1.12 2.58
C ASP A 71 -10.26 0.50 3.84
N ALA A 72 -9.61 0.74 4.97
CA ALA A 72 -10.01 0.23 6.29
C ALA A 72 -11.11 1.07 6.95
N ASP A 73 -11.50 2.18 6.32
CA ASP A 73 -12.41 3.16 6.87
C ASP A 73 -13.70 3.26 6.03
N ALA A 74 -14.00 2.29 5.16
CA ALA A 74 -15.17 2.36 4.29
C ALA A 74 -16.50 2.12 5.05
N PRO A 75 -17.57 2.92 4.81
CA PRO A 75 -17.61 4.13 3.97
C PRO A 75 -17.10 5.40 4.69
N SER A 76 -17.00 5.39 6.02
CA SER A 76 -16.37 6.47 6.78
C SER A 76 -15.60 5.96 8.00
N PRO A 77 -14.51 6.63 8.43
CA PRO A 77 -13.72 6.22 9.60
C PRO A 77 -14.55 6.13 10.89
N SER A 78 -15.62 6.91 10.99
CA SER A 78 -16.55 6.92 12.13
C SER A 78 -17.51 5.73 12.16
N ASN A 79 -17.79 5.10 11.01
CA ASN A 79 -18.68 3.96 10.89
C ASN A 79 -18.17 3.01 9.78
N PRO A 80 -17.07 2.29 10.02
CA PRO A 80 -16.36 1.52 9.00
C PRO A 80 -17.03 0.15 8.77
N GLN A 81 -18.32 0.15 8.43
CA GLN A 81 -19.13 -1.06 8.30
C GLN A 81 -18.68 -1.98 7.15
N PHE A 82 -17.98 -1.43 6.15
CA PHE A 82 -17.49 -2.17 4.99
C PHE A 82 -15.96 -2.35 5.01
N LYS A 83 -15.32 -2.13 6.16
CA LYS A 83 -13.89 -2.44 6.28
C LYS A 83 -13.67 -3.95 6.21
N GLU A 84 -12.68 -4.44 5.46
CA GLU A 84 -11.76 -3.74 4.55
C GLU A 84 -12.32 -3.71 3.12
N TYR A 85 -12.43 -2.52 2.51
CA TYR A 85 -12.89 -2.40 1.12
C TYR A 85 -11.70 -2.52 0.16
N LEU A 86 -11.73 -3.53 -0.71
CA LEU A 86 -10.67 -3.79 -1.68
C LEU A 86 -10.78 -2.82 -2.87
N HIS A 87 -9.87 -1.83 -2.93
CA HIS A 87 -9.75 -0.95 -4.09
C HIS A 87 -8.99 -1.62 -5.23
N TRP A 88 -7.94 -2.38 -4.91
CA TRP A 88 -7.17 -3.10 -5.90
C TRP A 88 -6.46 -4.31 -5.32
N SER A 89 -6.49 -5.42 -6.05
CA SER A 89 -5.53 -6.52 -5.88
C SER A 89 -4.72 -6.69 -7.17
N LEU A 90 -3.42 -6.87 -7.00
CA LEU A 90 -2.49 -7.11 -8.09
C LEU A 90 -1.56 -8.24 -7.72
N TYR A 91 -1.55 -9.27 -8.56
CA TYR A 91 -0.56 -10.31 -8.50
C TYR A 91 0.60 -9.93 -9.42
N LEU A 92 1.81 -9.77 -8.86
CA LEU A 92 2.94 -9.30 -9.67
C LEU A 92 3.36 -10.29 -10.77
N TYR A 93 3.02 -11.59 -10.68
CA TYR A 93 3.27 -12.55 -11.78
C TYR A 93 2.66 -12.09 -13.12
N PHE A 94 1.51 -11.41 -13.09
CA PHE A 94 0.83 -10.96 -14.30
C PHE A 94 1.56 -9.77 -14.94
N LEU A 95 2.27 -8.96 -14.15
CA LEU A 95 2.93 -7.76 -14.63
C LEU A 95 4.27 -8.04 -15.33
N ILE A 96 5.08 -8.94 -14.77
CA ILE A 96 6.32 -9.38 -15.41
C ILE A 96 6.00 -10.15 -16.70
N SER A 97 4.94 -10.96 -16.73
CA SER A 97 4.48 -11.64 -17.95
C SER A 97 3.94 -10.69 -19.03
N SER A 98 3.49 -9.49 -18.69
CA SER A 98 2.95 -8.51 -19.65
C SER A 98 4.03 -7.61 -20.26
N ASN A 99 5.27 -7.69 -19.77
CA ASN A 99 6.42 -6.92 -20.24
C ASN A 99 7.50 -7.80 -20.92
N ILE A 100 7.11 -9.02 -21.33
CA ILE A 100 7.90 -9.93 -22.17
C ILE A 100 7.05 -10.24 -23.41
#